data_AF-A0AAQ0BRF2-F1
#
_entry.id   AF-A0AAQ0BRF2-F1
#
_cell.length_a   1.000
_cell.length_b   1.000
_cell.length_c   1.000
_cell.angle_alpha   90.00
_cell.angle_beta   90.00
_cell.angle_gamma   90.00
#
_symmetry.space_group_name_H-M   'P 1'
#
loop_
_entity.id
_entity.type
_entity.pdbx_description
1 polymer ?
#
loop_
_entity_poly.entity_id
_entity_poly.type
_entity_poly.pdbx_seq_one_letter_code
_entity_poly.pdbx_strand_id
1 'polypeptide(L)'
;MKRIGLAVIAALALSISTAAQADQLRSGVYALRSVPGAQLDYRKLYLAVDNGHITGFFDNPSTAPAANHPDRDPTCRFLLKSTSVARNEVDFATQFGGAQGQPISVSSNAKGVWSVRVHGDLPNCDVPTISTGDALTCRSSDLI
;
A
#
# COMPACT_ATOMS: atom_id res chain seq x y z
N MET A 1 15.49 -56.34 38.77
CA MET A 1 15.79 -55.76 37.43
C MET A 1 14.72 -54.73 37.11
N LYS A 2 15.15 -53.50 36.85
CA LYS A 2 14.33 -52.30 36.61
C LYS A 2 13.55 -52.40 35.29
N ARG A 3 12.33 -51.87 35.24
CA ARG A 3 11.82 -51.00 34.13
C ARG A 3 10.46 -50.40 34.50
N ILE A 4 10.53 -49.14 34.91
CA ILE A 4 9.43 -48.18 35.02
C ILE A 4 9.11 -47.73 33.58
N GLY A 5 7.83 -47.62 33.24
CA GLY A 5 7.37 -47.05 31.98
C GLY A 5 6.17 -46.15 32.22
N LEU A 6 6.40 -44.96 32.79
CA LEU A 6 5.45 -43.85 32.79
C LEU A 6 5.23 -43.40 31.34
N ALA A 7 3.99 -43.46 30.84
CA ALA A 7 3.60 -42.74 29.64
C ALA A 7 3.00 -41.39 30.04
N VAL A 8 3.83 -40.34 30.03
CA VAL A 8 3.38 -38.94 30.09
C VAL A 8 3.16 -38.49 28.65
N ILE A 9 1.91 -38.41 28.21
CA ILE A 9 1.58 -37.73 26.96
C ILE A 9 1.46 -36.25 27.30
N ALA A 10 2.54 -35.51 27.07
CA ALA A 10 2.52 -34.06 27.11
C ALA A 10 1.62 -33.56 25.99
N ALA A 11 0.49 -32.96 26.35
CA ALA A 11 -0.33 -32.19 25.42
C ALA A 11 0.48 -30.95 24.99
N LEU A 12 1.06 -31.00 23.79
CA LEU A 12 1.56 -29.81 23.12
C LEU A 12 0.35 -28.95 22.77
N ALA A 13 0.07 -27.96 23.60
CA ALA A 13 -0.75 -26.83 23.22
C ALA A 13 -0.08 -26.15 22.02
N LEU A 14 -0.62 -26.39 20.83
CA LEU A 14 -0.35 -25.61 19.62
C LEU A 14 -0.97 -24.22 19.82
N SER A 15 -0.37 -23.40 20.69
CA SER A 15 -0.49 -21.95 20.64
C SER A 15 0.32 -21.48 19.42
N ILE A 16 -0.22 -21.73 18.24
CA ILE A 16 0.17 -21.01 17.03
C ILE A 16 -0.32 -19.59 17.28
N SER A 17 0.56 -18.82 17.91
CA SER A 17 0.43 -17.38 18.08
C SER A 17 0.27 -16.83 16.67
N THR A 18 -0.94 -16.50 16.26
CA THR A 18 -1.19 -15.64 15.11
C THR A 18 -0.70 -14.25 15.51
N ALA A 19 0.62 -14.08 15.52
CA ALA A 19 1.25 -12.78 15.48
C ALA A 19 0.63 -12.08 14.28
N ALA A 20 -0.12 -11.01 14.57
CA ALA A 20 -0.86 -10.24 13.60
C ALA A 20 0.03 -9.93 12.40
N GLN A 21 -0.36 -10.45 11.23
CA GLN A 21 0.30 -10.19 9.94
C GLN A 21 0.03 -8.74 9.51
N ALA A 22 0.49 -7.77 10.29
CA ALA A 22 0.54 -6.35 9.91
C ALA A 22 1.65 -6.08 8.86
N ASP A 23 2.37 -7.12 8.44
CA ASP A 23 3.65 -7.05 7.71
C ASP A 23 3.54 -7.03 6.18
N GLN A 24 2.35 -7.15 5.59
CA GLN A 24 2.21 -7.17 4.12
C GLN A 24 1.10 -6.22 3.66
N LEU A 25 1.35 -5.54 2.53
CA LEU A 25 0.31 -4.85 1.76
C LEU A 25 -0.76 -5.85 1.33
N ARG A 26 -2.02 -5.42 1.42
CA ARG A 26 -3.20 -6.24 1.16
C ARG A 26 -4.04 -5.56 0.08
N SER A 27 -4.94 -6.31 -0.53
CA SER A 27 -6.00 -5.73 -1.34
C SER A 27 -6.87 -4.82 -0.47
N GLY A 28 -7.29 -3.69 -1.02
CA GLY A 28 -8.18 -2.75 -0.33
C GLY A 28 -7.95 -1.30 -0.69
N VAL A 29 -8.66 -0.41 0.02
CA VAL A 29 -8.59 1.03 -0.16
C VAL A 29 -7.76 1.66 0.97
N TYR A 30 -6.70 2.34 0.57
CA TYR A 30 -5.79 3.04 1.46
C TYR A 30 -6.04 4.53 1.38
N ALA A 31 -6.30 5.15 2.54
CA ALA A 31 -6.22 6.60 2.66
C ALA A 31 -4.75 6.99 2.80
N LEU A 32 -4.32 8.00 2.04
CA LEU A 32 -3.04 8.65 2.30
C LEU A 32 -3.19 9.60 3.49
N ARG A 33 -2.11 9.81 4.24
CA ARG A 33 -2.06 10.82 5.30
C ARG A 33 -0.72 11.51 5.27
N SER A 34 -0.71 12.80 4.94
CA SER A 34 0.50 13.63 4.98
C SER A 34 0.85 14.11 6.40
N VAL A 35 -0.15 14.25 7.29
CA VAL A 35 0.02 14.65 8.70
C VAL A 35 -0.96 13.85 9.58
N PRO A 36 -0.50 13.17 10.66
CA PRO A 36 -1.40 12.55 11.64
C PRO A 36 -2.35 13.58 12.24
N GLY A 37 -3.67 13.39 12.07
CA GLY A 37 -4.70 14.27 12.64
C GLY A 37 -5.26 15.35 11.71
N ALA A 38 -4.71 15.54 10.50
CA ALA A 38 -5.33 16.40 9.50
C ALA A 38 -6.47 15.65 8.79
N GLN A 39 -7.70 16.15 8.88
CA GLN A 39 -8.89 15.57 8.25
C GLN A 39 -9.05 16.13 6.83
N LEU A 40 -8.15 15.78 5.90
CA LEU A 40 -8.14 16.40 4.56
C LEU A 40 -7.86 15.44 3.40
N ASP A 41 -7.73 14.14 3.65
CA ASP A 41 -7.26 13.22 2.61
C ASP A 41 -8.39 12.48 1.87
N TYR A 42 -8.88 13.11 0.80
CA TYR A 42 -9.73 12.48 -0.22
C TYR A 42 -8.91 11.61 -1.19
N ARG A 43 -7.58 11.70 -1.13
CA ARG A 43 -6.65 10.88 -1.92
C ARG A 43 -6.75 9.43 -1.49
N LYS A 44 -7.02 8.56 -2.44
CA LYS A 44 -7.15 7.13 -2.22
C LYS A 44 -6.19 6.36 -3.10
N LEU A 45 -5.64 5.32 -2.52
CA LEU A 45 -4.87 4.32 -3.23
C LEU A 45 -5.63 2.99 -3.17
N TYR A 46 -6.04 2.50 -4.33
CA TYR A 46 -6.75 1.24 -4.48
C TYR A 46 -5.75 0.18 -4.89
N LEU A 47 -5.63 -0.88 -4.10
CA LEU A 47 -4.70 -1.98 -4.37
C LEU A 47 -5.45 -3.30 -4.51
N ALA A 48 -5.00 -4.11 -5.44
CA ALA A 48 -5.37 -5.51 -5.61
C ALA A 48 -4.09 -6.35 -5.61
N VAL A 49 -4.05 -7.34 -4.73
CA VAL A 49 -2.97 -8.32 -4.62
C VAL A 49 -3.47 -9.64 -5.22
N ASP A 50 -2.79 -10.12 -6.24
CA ASP A 50 -3.07 -11.40 -6.89
C ASP A 50 -1.76 -12.14 -7.16
N ASN A 51 -1.64 -13.37 -6.67
CA ASN A 51 -0.47 -14.25 -6.87
C ASN A 51 0.89 -13.57 -6.61
N GLY A 52 0.97 -12.69 -5.60
CA GLY A 52 2.20 -11.96 -5.26
C GLY A 52 2.50 -10.75 -6.14
N HIS A 53 1.66 -10.45 -7.13
CA HIS A 53 1.67 -9.20 -7.87
C HIS A 53 0.69 -8.21 -7.25
N ILE A 54 1.07 -6.94 -7.23
CA ILE A 54 0.22 -5.87 -6.72
C ILE A 54 -0.07 -4.92 -7.87
N THR A 55 -1.36 -4.70 -8.12
CA THR A 55 -1.84 -3.72 -9.10
C THR A 55 -2.77 -2.75 -8.42
N GLY A 56 -3.03 -1.60 -9.04
CA GLY A 56 -3.89 -0.61 -8.42
C GLY A 56 -4.02 0.66 -9.21
N PHE A 57 -4.68 1.64 -8.60
CA PHE A 57 -4.70 3.00 -9.09
C PHE A 57 -4.76 3.99 -7.93
N PHE A 58 -4.15 5.14 -8.15
CA PHE A 58 -4.31 6.32 -7.31
C PHE A 58 -5.46 7.16 -7.82
N ASP A 59 -6.24 7.74 -6.91
CA ASP A 59 -7.33 8.64 -7.24
C ASP A 59 -7.32 9.86 -6.32
N ASN A 60 -7.28 11.04 -6.93
CA ASN A 60 -7.48 12.31 -6.25
C ASN A 60 -8.60 13.12 -6.94
N PRO A 61 -9.82 13.10 -6.38
CA PRO A 61 -10.97 13.79 -6.97
C PRO A 61 -10.95 15.31 -6.72
N SER A 62 -9.98 15.83 -5.95
CA SER A 62 -9.96 17.24 -5.51
C SER A 62 -8.95 18.12 -6.24
N THR A 63 -8.37 17.65 -7.36
CA THR A 63 -7.36 18.39 -8.13
C THR A 63 -7.93 18.91 -9.43
N ALA A 64 -7.62 20.14 -9.82
CA ALA A 64 -7.83 20.61 -11.18
C ALA A 64 -6.98 19.77 -12.18
N PRO A 65 -7.36 19.69 -13.47
CA PRO A 65 -6.53 19.06 -14.50
C PRO A 65 -5.10 19.63 -14.49
N ALA A 66 -4.12 18.80 -14.87
CA ALA A 66 -2.74 19.26 -15.05
C ALA A 66 -2.71 20.42 -16.07
N ALA A 67 -1.97 21.49 -15.78
CA ALA A 67 -1.96 22.74 -16.54
C ALA A 67 -1.44 22.55 -17.98
N ASN A 68 -0.65 21.50 -18.23
CA ASN A 68 -0.16 21.11 -19.55
C ASN A 68 -1.21 20.37 -20.40
N HIS A 69 -2.37 20.00 -19.85
CA HIS A 69 -3.43 19.26 -20.56
C HIS A 69 -4.85 19.63 -20.05
N PRO A 70 -5.37 20.81 -20.43
CA PRO A 70 -6.64 21.35 -19.91
C PRO A 70 -7.89 20.54 -20.29
N ASP A 71 -7.83 19.73 -21.34
CA ASP A 71 -8.94 18.87 -21.80
C ASP A 71 -8.95 17.47 -21.17
N ARG A 72 -7.98 17.15 -20.29
CA ARG A 72 -7.95 15.84 -19.61
C ARG A 72 -8.88 15.81 -18.41
N ASP A 73 -9.40 14.61 -18.15
CA ASP A 73 -10.26 14.25 -17.02
C ASP A 73 -9.84 15.00 -15.74
N PRO A 74 -10.73 15.77 -15.07
CA PRO A 74 -10.40 16.65 -13.94
C PRO A 74 -10.02 15.89 -12.66
N THR A 75 -9.57 14.65 -12.76
CA THR A 75 -9.14 13.81 -11.64
C THR A 75 -7.70 13.38 -11.86
N CYS A 76 -6.81 13.70 -10.91
CA CYS A 76 -5.46 13.14 -10.91
C CYS A 76 -5.56 11.65 -10.58
N ARG A 77 -5.47 10.84 -11.62
CA ARG A 77 -5.52 9.38 -11.57
C ARG A 77 -4.36 8.80 -12.35
N PHE A 78 -3.78 7.73 -11.83
CA PHE A 78 -2.80 6.92 -12.54
C PHE A 78 -2.81 5.47 -12.04
N LEU A 79 -2.40 4.55 -12.91
CA LEU A 79 -2.32 3.13 -12.64
C LEU A 79 -0.98 2.77 -12.01
N LEU A 80 -1.00 1.72 -11.19
CA LEU A 80 0.15 1.18 -10.46
C LEU A 80 0.30 -0.31 -10.75
N LYS A 81 1.55 -0.73 -10.95
CA LYS A 81 1.91 -2.14 -11.08
C LYS A 81 3.23 -2.40 -10.36
N SER A 82 3.24 -3.39 -9.47
CA SER A 82 4.44 -3.77 -8.73
C SER A 82 5.53 -4.26 -9.69
N THR A 83 6.72 -3.71 -9.56
CA THR A 83 7.94 -4.15 -10.25
C THR A 83 8.83 -4.98 -9.34
N SER A 84 8.75 -4.76 -8.03
CA SER A 84 9.43 -5.54 -7.00
C SER A 84 8.50 -5.72 -5.79
N VAL A 85 8.58 -6.87 -5.12
CA VAL A 85 7.84 -7.14 -3.88
C VAL A 85 8.80 -7.82 -2.90
N ALA A 86 9.20 -7.08 -1.87
CA ALA A 86 9.89 -7.59 -0.70
C ALA A 86 8.96 -7.54 0.52
N ARG A 87 9.39 -8.15 1.63
CA ARG A 87 8.56 -8.21 2.86
C ARG A 87 8.11 -6.82 3.32
N ASN A 88 9.03 -5.86 3.32
CA ASN A 88 8.85 -4.53 3.91
C ASN A 88 8.97 -3.39 2.89
N GLU A 89 9.04 -3.71 1.60
CA GLU A 89 9.23 -2.73 0.53
C GLU A 89 8.60 -3.24 -0.76
N VAL A 90 7.88 -2.36 -1.47
CA VAL A 90 7.27 -2.64 -2.76
C VAL A 90 7.53 -1.45 -3.68
N ASP A 91 8.06 -1.72 -4.87
CA ASP A 91 8.21 -0.71 -5.93
C ASP A 91 7.08 -0.84 -6.94
N PHE A 92 6.55 0.29 -7.39
CA PHE A 92 5.51 0.37 -8.41
C PHE A 92 5.95 1.23 -9.58
N ALA A 93 5.74 0.73 -10.79
CA ALA A 93 5.68 1.55 -11.98
C ALA A 93 4.35 2.32 -12.02
N THR A 94 4.39 3.56 -12.53
CA THR A 94 3.23 4.45 -12.67
C THR A 94 2.92 4.71 -14.14
N GLN A 95 1.63 4.76 -14.50
CA GLN A 95 1.23 5.03 -15.89
C GLN A 95 -0.12 5.73 -15.97
N PHE A 96 -0.29 6.62 -16.95
CA PHE A 96 -1.59 7.17 -17.34
C PHE A 96 -1.67 7.42 -18.84
N GLY A 97 -2.78 7.02 -19.48
CA GLY A 97 -3.04 7.35 -20.89
C GLY A 97 -1.92 6.95 -21.86
N GLY A 98 -1.21 5.85 -21.59
CA GLY A 98 -0.06 5.40 -22.36
C GLY A 98 1.30 6.00 -21.95
N ALA A 99 1.33 7.09 -21.19
CA ALA A 99 2.56 7.73 -20.71
C ALA A 99 3.03 7.13 -19.36
N GLN A 100 4.33 6.88 -19.24
CA GLN A 100 4.96 6.45 -17.98
C GLN A 100 5.38 7.66 -17.15
N GLY A 101 5.18 7.59 -15.84
CA GLY A 101 5.79 8.51 -14.89
C GLY A 101 6.94 7.85 -14.12
N GLN A 102 7.52 8.57 -13.18
CA GLN A 102 8.51 8.02 -12.26
C GLN A 102 7.87 7.01 -11.29
N PRO A 103 8.63 6.01 -10.83
CA PRO A 103 8.12 5.01 -9.92
C PRO A 103 7.78 5.61 -8.55
N ILE A 104 7.01 4.86 -7.78
CA ILE A 104 6.87 5.06 -6.34
C ILE A 104 7.33 3.81 -5.61
N SER A 105 7.91 3.99 -4.42
CA SER A 105 8.16 2.89 -3.48
C SER A 105 7.31 3.08 -2.24
N VAL A 106 6.89 1.98 -1.64
CA VAL A 106 6.24 1.99 -0.33
C VAL A 106 7.01 1.05 0.57
N SER A 107 7.29 1.49 1.80
CA SER A 107 8.01 0.66 2.77
C SER A 107 7.38 0.71 4.15
N SER A 108 7.38 -0.43 4.83
CA SER A 108 6.87 -0.56 6.19
C SER A 108 7.96 -0.33 7.23
N ASN A 109 7.67 0.46 8.25
CA ASN A 109 8.52 0.55 9.43
C ASN A 109 8.26 -0.60 10.43
N ALA A 110 9.05 -0.68 11.50
CA ALA A 110 8.92 -1.69 12.55
C ALA A 110 7.55 -1.69 13.30
N LYS A 111 6.72 -0.66 13.09
CA LYS A 111 5.36 -0.57 13.63
C LYS A 111 4.29 -0.99 12.60
N GLY A 112 4.69 -1.51 11.43
CA GLY A 112 3.79 -1.92 10.36
C GLY A 112 3.15 -0.77 9.59
N VAL A 113 3.63 0.47 9.76
CA VAL A 113 3.11 1.62 9.02
C VAL A 113 3.86 1.74 7.71
N TRP A 114 3.12 1.72 6.61
CA TRP A 114 3.64 1.89 5.26
C TRP A 114 3.75 3.37 4.90
N SER A 115 4.92 3.80 4.45
CA SER A 115 5.20 5.16 3.99
C SER A 115 5.58 5.17 2.53
N VAL A 116 5.20 6.24 1.83
CA VAL A 116 5.49 6.41 0.41
C VAL A 116 6.81 7.15 0.19
N ARG A 117 7.54 6.76 -0.85
CA ARG A 117 8.61 7.52 -1.49
C ARG A 117 8.27 7.71 -2.97
N VAL A 118 8.24 8.96 -3.41
CA VAL A 118 8.08 9.34 -4.82
C VAL A 118 9.46 9.67 -5.39
N HIS A 119 9.80 9.08 -6.54
CA HIS A 119 11.13 9.20 -7.14
C HIS A 119 11.25 10.32 -8.19
N GLY A 120 10.15 10.98 -8.50
CA GLY A 120 10.10 12.16 -9.37
C GLY A 120 8.69 12.39 -9.89
N ASP A 121 8.57 12.93 -11.10
CA ASP A 121 7.29 13.36 -11.64
C ASP A 121 6.34 12.19 -11.90
N LEU A 122 5.11 12.33 -11.39
CA LEU A 122 4.04 11.36 -11.57
C LEU A 122 3.24 11.66 -12.84
N PRO A 123 2.65 10.64 -13.47
CA PRO A 123 1.92 10.88 -14.69
C PRO A 123 0.58 11.55 -14.35
N ASN A 124 0.21 12.55 -15.17
CA ASN A 124 -1.11 13.20 -15.15
C ASN A 124 -1.45 14.05 -13.90
N CYS A 125 -0.46 14.53 -13.14
CA CYS A 125 -0.74 15.26 -11.89
C CYS A 125 0.27 16.37 -11.56
N ASP A 126 -0.21 17.59 -11.27
CA ASP A 126 0.63 18.76 -10.99
C ASP A 126 0.67 19.20 -9.50
N VAL A 127 -0.36 18.95 -8.66
CA VAL A 127 -0.42 19.41 -7.24
C VAL A 127 -1.63 18.85 -6.46
N PRO A 128 -1.62 18.85 -5.10
CA PRO A 128 -0.78 17.95 -4.31
C PRO A 128 -1.17 16.49 -4.57
N THR A 129 -0.18 15.74 -5.05
CA THR A 129 -0.29 14.32 -5.41
C THR A 129 0.09 13.45 -4.22
N ILE A 130 0.09 12.12 -4.40
CA ILE A 130 0.89 11.27 -3.51
C ILE A 130 2.30 11.87 -3.35
N SER A 131 2.79 11.91 -2.13
CA SER A 131 4.03 12.60 -1.76
C SER A 131 4.93 11.72 -0.91
N THR A 132 6.24 11.95 -0.99
CA THR A 132 7.19 11.30 -0.10
C THR A 132 6.87 11.63 1.35
N GLY A 133 6.72 10.60 2.19
CA GLY A 133 6.33 10.71 3.59
C GLY A 133 4.85 10.44 3.86
N ASP A 134 4.01 10.37 2.83
CA ASP A 134 2.60 9.98 3.01
C ASP A 134 2.52 8.59 3.64
N ALA A 135 1.71 8.45 4.70
CA ALA A 135 1.45 7.17 5.33
C ALA A 135 0.19 6.52 4.73
N LEU A 136 0.26 5.23 4.44
CA LEU A 136 -0.89 4.45 3.98
C LEU A 136 -1.65 3.89 5.18
N THR A 137 -2.93 4.27 5.30
CA THR A 137 -3.84 3.70 6.29
C THR A 137 -4.91 2.89 5.57
N CYS A 138 -4.88 1.56 5.70
CA CYS A 138 -5.96 0.71 5.22
C CYS A 138 -7.20 0.97 6.08
N ARG A 139 -8.33 1.33 5.46
CA ARG A 139 -9.59 1.42 6.19
C ARG A 139 -10.12 0.01 6.37
N SER A 140 -10.29 -0.43 7.62
CA SER A 140 -10.73 -1.78 7.96
C SER A 140 -12.13 -2.13 7.42
N SER A 141 -12.94 -1.14 7.05
CA SER A 141 -14.23 -1.31 6.38
C SER A 141 -14.13 -1.65 4.89
N ASP A 142 -12.93 -1.54 4.30
CA ASP A 142 -12.72 -1.54 2.85
C ASP A 142 -11.81 -2.70 2.40
N LEU A 143 -11.73 -3.76 3.22
CA LEU A 143 -11.16 -5.05 2.83
C LEU A 143 -12.15 -5.72 1.86
N ILE A 144 -11.70 -5.94 0.63
CA ILE A 144 -12.46 -6.64 -0.43
C ILE A 144 -12.08 -8.11 -0.40
#